data_AF-A0A7L4JH85-F1
#
_entry.id   AF-A0A7L4JH85-F1
#
_cell.length_a   1.000
_cell.length_b   1.000
_cell.length_c   1.000
_cell.angle_alpha   90.00
_cell.angle_beta   90.00
_cell.angle_gamma   90.00
#
_symmetry.space_group_name_H-M   'P 1'
#
loop_
_entity.id
_entity.type
_entity.pdbx_description
1 polymer ?
#
loop_
_entity_poly.entity_id
_entity_poly.type
_entity_poly.pdbx_seq_one_letter_code
_entity_poly.pdbx_strand_id
1 'polypeptide(L)' 'NVPFYTHFTSPIRRYADIVVHRLLSASLGARPPIKMEKEAIQKQADHCNDRKMASKRVQELSADLFFSIFVRVRP' A
#
# COMPACT_ATOMS: atom_id res chain seq x y z
N ASN A 1 -3.28 -21.13 -4.40
CA ASN A 1 -3.20 -20.10 -5.45
C ASN A 1 -4.60 -19.52 -5.63
N VAL A 2 -4.78 -18.20 -5.51
CA VAL A 2 -6.11 -17.57 -5.66
C VAL A 2 -6.18 -16.83 -6.99
N PRO A 3 -7.32 -16.87 -7.72
CA PRO A 3 -7.42 -16.29 -9.06
C PRO A 3 -7.43 -14.75 -9.05
N PHE A 4 -7.98 -14.14 -8.00
CA PHE A 4 -8.06 -12.69 -7.84
C PHE A 4 -7.78 -12.31 -6.38
N TYR A 5 -7.11 -11.18 -6.18
CA TYR A 5 -6.78 -10.67 -4.85
C TYR A 5 -6.64 -9.15 -4.87
N THR A 6 -6.99 -8.50 -3.76
CA THR A 6 -6.71 -7.09 -3.51
C THR A 6 -6.52 -6.82 -2.02
N HIS A 7 -5.93 -5.68 -1.69
CA HIS A 7 -5.78 -5.22 -0.31
C HIS A 7 -7.02 -4.41 0.14
N PHE A 8 -7.51 -4.66 1.35
CA PHE A 8 -8.72 -4.00 1.88
C PHE A 8 -8.71 -3.71 3.39
N THR A 9 -7.98 -4.50 4.18
CA THR A 9 -8.10 -4.54 5.64
C THR A 9 -7.33 -3.45 6.40
N SER A 10 -6.62 -2.55 5.72
CA SER A 10 -5.73 -1.57 6.37
C SER A 10 -5.80 -0.15 5.76
N PRO A 11 -6.99 0.46 5.58
CA PRO A 11 -7.15 1.77 4.95
C PRO A 11 -6.43 2.92 5.65
N ILE A 12 -6.19 2.81 6.97
CA ILE A 12 -5.48 3.84 7.74
C ILE A 12 -4.02 3.98 7.30
N ARG A 13 -3.38 2.87 6.88
CA ARG A 13 -1.93 2.81 6.61
C ARG A 13 -1.58 2.44 5.17
N ARG A 14 -2.57 2.19 4.32
CA ARG A 14 -2.37 1.84 2.90
C ARG A 14 -3.43 2.51 2.04
N TYR A 15 -2.98 3.34 1.10
CA TYR A 15 -3.87 4.06 0.19
C TYR A 15 -4.61 3.13 -0.78
N ALA A 16 -3.99 2.01 -1.19
CA ALA A 16 -4.63 1.00 -2.03
C ALA A 16 -5.95 0.48 -1.41
N ASP A 17 -5.97 0.22 -0.11
CA ASP A 17 -7.17 -0.19 0.61
C ASP A 17 -8.25 0.91 0.55
N ILE A 18 -7.90 2.20 0.68
CA ILE A 18 -8.85 3.31 0.56
C ILE A 18 -9.56 3.30 -0.81
N VAL A 19 -8.82 3.06 -1.89
CA VAL A 19 -9.39 2.95 -3.24
C VAL A 19 -10.40 1.80 -3.30
N VAL A 20 -10.05 0.63 -2.76
CA VAL A 20 -10.95 -0.53 -2.73
C VAL A 20 -12.18 -0.28 -1.85
N HIS A 21 -12.04 0.40 -0.71
CA HIS A 21 -13.17 0.82 0.14
C HIS A 21 -14.15 1.72 -0.63
N ARG A 22 -13.64 2.66 -1.43
CA ARG A 22 -14.48 3.52 -2.27
C ARG A 22 -15.17 2.73 -3.38
N LEU A 23 -14.45 1.83 -4.05
CA LEU A 23 -15.00 0.96 -5.10
C LEU A 23 -16.11 0.05 -4.55
N LEU A 24 -15.86 -0.63 -3.43
CA LEU A 24 -16.86 -1.48 -2.78
C LEU A 24 -18.11 -0.68 -2.37
N SER A 25 -17.92 0.51 -1.79
CA SER A 25 -19.06 1.38 -1.43
C SER A 25 -19.92 1.75 -2.64
N ALA A 26 -19.29 2.01 -3.80
CA ALA A 26 -20.00 2.29 -5.05
C ALA A 26 -20.69 1.04 -5.61
N SER A 27 -20.03 -0.13 -5.56
CA SER A 27 -20.61 -1.41 -6.00
C SER A 27 -21.83 -1.84 -5.16
N LEU A 28 -21.90 -1.43 -3.90
CA LEU A 28 -23.04 -1.67 -3.01
C LEU A 28 -24.13 -0.59 -3.12
N GLY A 29 -23.96 0.43 -3.98
CA GLY A 29 -24.91 1.53 -4.13
C GLY A 29 -24.92 2.54 -2.98
N ALA A 30 -24.04 2.39 -1.99
CA ALA A 30 -23.90 3.34 -0.88
C ALA A 30 -23.23 4.66 -1.30
N ARG A 31 -22.57 4.67 -2.47
CA ARG A 31 -21.96 5.86 -3.09
C ARG A 31 -22.18 5.86 -4.61
N PRO A 32 -22.10 7.03 -5.27
CA PRO A 32 -22.14 7.10 -6.74
C PRO A 32 -21.01 6.30 -7.41
N PRO A 33 -21.22 5.82 -8.64
CA PRO A 33 -20.18 5.15 -9.41
C PRO A 33 -18.93 6.02 -9.58
N ILE A 34 -17.77 5.42 -9.37
CA ILE A 34 -16.48 6.08 -9.59
C ILE A 34 -16.21 6.10 -11.09
N LYS A 35 -16.18 7.29 -11.68
CA LYS A 35 -15.73 7.50 -13.07
C LYS A 35 -14.26 7.87 -13.05
N MET A 36 -13.40 6.91 -13.33
CA MET A 36 -11.97 7.13 -13.47
C MET A 36 -11.48 6.49 -14.76
N GLU A 37 -10.70 7.25 -15.53
CA GLU A 37 -10.02 6.73 -16.71
C GLU A 37 -9.03 5.64 -16.31
N LYS A 38 -8.88 4.62 -17.16
CA LYS A 38 -8.02 3.47 -16.91
C LYS A 38 -6.57 3.89 -16.63
N GLU A 39 -6.07 4.87 -17.38
CA GLU A 39 -4.73 5.42 -17.24
C GLU A 39 -4.53 6.11 -15.89
N ALA A 40 -5.56 6.78 -15.38
CA ALA A 40 -5.51 7.41 -14.06
C ALA A 40 -5.46 6.38 -12.94
N ILE A 41 -6.23 5.29 -13.07
CA ILE A 41 -6.20 4.16 -12.11
C ILE A 41 -4.83 3.51 -12.11
N GLN A 42 -4.26 3.24 -13.29
CA GLN A 42 -2.95 2.62 -13.41
C GLN A 42 -1.85 3.49 -12.76
N LYS A 43 -1.84 4.81 -13.03
CA LYS A 43 -0.90 5.74 -12.40
C LYS A 43 -0.99 5.74 -10.87
N GLN A 44 -2.20 5.65 -10.31
CA GLN A 44 -2.36 5.55 -8.86
C GLN A 44 -1.85 4.23 -8.31
N ALA A 45 -2.07 3.11 -9.02
CA ALA A 45 -1.55 1.80 -8.65
C ALA A 45 -0.01 1.79 -8.67
N ASP A 46 0.61 2.34 -9.71
CA ASP A 46 2.06 2.45 -9.83
C ASP A 46 2.64 3.29 -8.69
N HIS A 47 2.02 4.44 -8.37
CA HIS A 47 2.43 5.26 -7.23
C HIS A 47 2.35 4.49 -5.90
N CYS A 48 1.30 3.70 -5.69
CA CYS A 48 1.17 2.88 -4.48
C CYS A 48 2.29 1.82 -4.41
N ASN A 49 2.67 1.22 -5.54
CA ASN A 49 3.75 0.25 -5.62
C ASN A 49 5.11 0.90 -5.29
N ASP A 50 5.41 2.06 -5.86
CA ASP A 50 6.64 2.80 -5.60
C ASP A 50 6.77 3.14 -4.11
N ARG A 51 5.70 3.67 -3.51
CA ARG A 51 5.67 4.01 -2.08
C ARG A 51 5.80 2.77 -1.19
N LYS A 52 5.17 1.65 -1.56
CA LYS A 52 5.32 0.37 -0.84
C LYS A 52 6.77 -0.10 -0.86
N MET A 53 7.42 -0.10 -2.02
CA MET A 53 8.80 -0.54 -2.16
C MET A 53 9.78 0.38 -1.42
N ALA A 54 9.59 1.69 -1.52
CA ALA A 54 10.38 2.67 -0.78
C ALA A 54 10.21 2.50 0.74
N SER A 55 8.98 2.33 1.22
CA SER A 55 8.70 2.09 2.65
C SER A 55 9.36 0.82 3.16
N LYS A 56 9.29 -0.27 2.39
CA LYS A 56 9.94 -1.54 2.76
C LYS A 56 11.45 -1.37 2.88
N ARG A 57 12.07 -0.72 1.88
CA ARG A 57 13.51 -0.46 1.88
C ARG A 57 13.96 0.36 3.08
N VAL A 58 13.23 1.44 3.42
CA VAL A 58 13.57 2.27 4.57
C VAL A 58 13.43 1.49 5.88
N GLN A 59 12.41 0.63 5.99
CA GLN A 59 12.22 -0.23 7.16
C GLN A 59 13.40 -1.19 7.34
N GLU A 60 13.87 -1.83 6.27
CA GLU A 60 15.03 -2.73 6.29
C GLU A 60 16.31 -1.98 6.69
N LEU A 61 16.60 -0.85 6.02
CA LEU A 61 17.78 -0.02 6.34
C LEU A 61 17.77 0.50 7.77
N SER A 62 16.60 0.83 8.30
CA SER A 62 16.47 1.27 9.69
C SER A 62 16.84 0.13 10.64
N ALA A 63 16.34 -1.08 10.41
CA ALA A 63 16.70 -2.24 11.23
C ALA A 63 18.21 -2.52 11.17
N ASP A 64 18.81 -2.49 9.98
CA ASP A 64 20.25 -2.74 9.78
C ASP A 64 21.12 -1.71 10.50
N LEU A 65 20.73 -0.43 10.46
CA LEU A 65 21.44 0.65 11.16
C LEU A 65 21.45 0.41 12.67
N PHE A 66 20.29 0.16 13.27
CA PHE A 66 20.21 -0.08 14.72
C PHE A 66 20.91 -1.39 15.12
N PHE A 67 20.84 -2.42 14.29
CA PHE A 67 21.58 -3.66 14.50
C PHE A 67 23.10 -3.44 14.48
N SER A 68 23.61 -2.68 13.50
CA SER A 68 25.03 -2.35 13.41
C SER A 68 25.53 -1.57 14.63
N ILE A 69 24.72 -0.63 15.12
CA ILE A 69 25.02 0.11 16.36
C ILE A 69 25.02 -0.83 17.57
N PHE A 70 24.03 -1.72 17.66
CA PHE A 70 23.92 -2.68 18.76
C PHE A 70 25.16 -3.58 18.86
N VAL A 71 25.58 -4.19 17.73
CA VAL A 71 26.79 -5.02 17.66
C VAL A 71 28.04 -4.22 18.02
N ARG A 72 28.13 -2.95 17.59
CA ARG A 72 29.26 -2.08 17.93
C ARG A 72 29.35 -1.76 19.43
N VAL A 73 28.22 -1.52 20.10
CA VAL A 73 28.16 -1.12 21.51
C VAL A 73 28.26 -2.32 22.45
N ARG A 74 27.80 -3.49 22.02
CA ARG A 74 27.87 -4.77 22.76
C ARG A 74 28.46 -5.84 21.84
N PRO A 75 29.79 -5.92 21.72
CA PRO A 75 30.45 -6.95 20.93
C PRO A 75 30.15 -8.36 21.47
#